data_AF-A0A0C9TZR1-F1
#
_entry.id   AF-A0A0C9TZR1-F1
#
_cell.length_a   1.000
_cell.length_b   1.000
_cell.length_c   1.000
_cell.angle_alpha   90.00
_cell.angle_beta   90.00
_cell.angle_gamma   90.00
#
_symmetry.space_group_name_H-M   'P 1'
#
loop_
_entity.id
_entity.type
_entity.pdbx_description
1 polymer ?
#
loop_
_entity_poly.entity_id
_entity_poly.type
_entity_poly.pdbx_seq_one_letter_code
_entity_poly.pdbx_strand_id
1 'polypeptide(L)'
;KLDDIKVQYHPHSGRDQQVHRFSDYKRDQASHKPPPARDREPWQPFCSRLDFKIAELALHASLNKDETNRLINLVHRAAGGREPFSLTSYKEVSETWSRSSHCFTAFKQTVISVPYRKEEHCFDVHFRPLWDW
;
A
#
# COMPACT_ATOMS: atom_id res chain seq x y z
N LYS A 1 -42.88 37.05 3.46
CA LYS A 1 -41.81 37.13 2.44
C LYS A 1 -40.70 36.22 2.92
N LEU A 2 -40.36 35.19 2.14
CA LEU A 2 -39.78 33.92 2.61
C LEU A 2 -38.40 33.62 1.97
N ASP A 3 -37.78 34.61 1.32
CA ASP A 3 -36.68 34.38 0.37
C ASP A 3 -35.41 35.20 0.68
N ASP A 4 -35.05 35.31 1.96
CA ASP A 4 -33.81 35.97 2.42
C ASP A 4 -32.94 34.99 3.21
N ILE A 5 -31.64 34.93 2.90
CA ILE A 5 -30.63 34.11 3.58
C ILE A 5 -29.97 34.97 4.66
N LYS A 6 -30.04 34.53 5.92
CA LYS A 6 -29.41 35.20 7.06
C LYS A 6 -28.15 34.46 7.50
N VAL A 7 -27.02 35.17 7.49
CA VAL A 7 -25.71 34.68 7.96
C VAL A 7 -25.41 35.28 9.33
N GLN A 8 -25.29 34.42 10.33
CA GLN A 8 -24.87 34.79 11.69
C GLN A 8 -23.43 34.30 11.92
N TYR A 9 -22.56 35.20 12.37
CA TYR A 9 -21.18 34.89 12.70
C TYR A 9 -21.02 34.62 14.19
N HIS A 10 -19.94 33.93 14.55
CA HIS A 10 -19.61 33.66 15.95
C HIS A 10 -19.35 34.96 16.73
N PRO A 11 -19.77 35.11 18.01
CA PRO A 11 -19.66 36.35 18.77
C PRO A 11 -18.24 36.93 18.86
N HIS A 12 -17.23 36.06 18.90
CA HIS A 12 -15.81 36.48 18.96
C HIS A 12 -15.26 37.00 17.62
N SER A 13 -16.00 36.85 16.52
CA SER A 13 -15.53 37.30 15.20
C SER A 13 -15.61 38.83 15.04
N GLY A 14 -16.35 39.53 15.91
CA GLY A 14 -16.58 40.96 15.81
C GLY A 14 -17.34 41.39 14.54
N ARG A 15 -17.98 40.45 13.84
CA ARG A 15 -18.67 40.69 12.58
C ARG A 15 -20.16 40.81 12.79
N ASP A 16 -20.74 41.81 12.15
CA ASP A 16 -22.18 41.99 12.13
C ASP A 16 -22.87 40.91 11.31
N GLN A 17 -24.09 40.59 11.72
CA GLN A 17 -24.96 39.68 11.00
C GLN A 17 -25.33 40.27 9.63
N GLN A 18 -25.33 39.42 8.61
CA GLN A 18 -25.68 39.81 7.24
C GLN A 18 -26.96 39.12 6.79
N VAL A 19 -27.79 39.83 6.02
CA VAL A 19 -28.97 39.28 5.37
C VAL A 19 -28.83 39.52 3.88
N HIS A 20 -28.84 38.45 3.10
CA HIS A 20 -28.68 38.44 1.65
C HIS A 20 -30.00 38.03 1.02
N ARG A 21 -30.46 38.73 -0.02
CA ARG A 21 -31.66 38.27 -0.74
C ARG A 21 -31.32 37.06 -1.58
N PHE A 22 -32.25 36.11 -1.68
CA PHE A 22 -32.05 34.96 -2.56
C PHE A 22 -31.89 35.37 -4.04
N SER A 23 -32.53 36.46 -4.46
CA SER A 23 -32.35 37.04 -5.81
C SER A 23 -30.93 37.50 -6.11
N ASP A 24 -30.17 37.86 -5.07
CA ASP A 24 -28.80 38.33 -5.20
C ASP A 24 -27.84 37.15 -5.29
N TYR A 25 -28.30 35.94 -4.91
CA TYR A 25 -27.58 34.70 -5.09
C TYR A 25 -27.58 34.31 -6.57
N LYS A 26 -26.70 34.95 -7.35
CA LYS A 26 -26.33 34.45 -8.66
C LYS A 26 -25.35 33.32 -8.42
N ARG A 27 -25.68 32.11 -8.90
CA ARG A 27 -24.65 31.12 -9.17
C ARG A 27 -23.77 31.79 -10.20
N ASP A 28 -22.64 32.36 -9.77
CA ASP A 28 -21.63 32.86 -10.69
C ASP A 28 -21.51 31.78 -11.76
N GLN A 29 -21.92 32.11 -12.99
CA GLN A 29 -21.54 31.29 -14.14
C GLN A 29 -20.04 31.17 -13.97
N ALA A 30 -19.61 29.94 -13.67
CA ALA A 30 -18.31 29.63 -13.09
C ALA A 30 -17.33 30.68 -13.55
N SER A 31 -16.88 31.54 -12.60
CA SER A 31 -15.87 32.55 -12.84
C SER A 31 -14.97 32.03 -13.95
N HIS A 32 -14.81 32.79 -15.04
CA HIS A 32 -13.86 32.51 -16.12
C HIS A 32 -12.41 32.46 -15.61
N LYS A 33 -12.16 32.02 -14.37
CA LYS A 33 -10.93 31.38 -13.96
C LYS A 33 -10.62 30.33 -15.03
N PRO A 34 -9.49 30.47 -15.74
CA PRO A 34 -9.00 29.36 -16.52
C PRO A 34 -8.94 28.12 -15.62
N PRO A 35 -9.18 26.91 -16.16
CA PRO A 35 -8.95 25.70 -15.41
C PRO A 35 -7.57 25.82 -14.74
N PRO A 36 -7.43 25.38 -13.47
CA PRO A 36 -6.10 25.32 -12.87
C PRO A 36 -5.18 24.62 -13.87
N ALA A 37 -4.01 25.20 -14.08
CA ALA A 37 -3.04 24.66 -15.03
C ALA A 37 -2.95 23.16 -14.77
N ARG A 38 -3.25 22.33 -15.78
CA ARG A 38 -3.14 20.88 -15.64
C ARG A 38 -1.75 20.62 -15.10
N ASP A 39 -1.64 20.06 -13.89
CA ASP A 39 -0.36 19.73 -13.30
C ASP A 39 0.38 18.88 -14.33
N ARG A 40 1.41 19.47 -14.93
CA ARG A 40 2.14 18.85 -16.05
C ARG A 40 2.76 17.52 -15.61
N GLU A 41 2.95 17.36 -14.31
CA GLU A 41 3.60 16.23 -13.67
C GLU A 41 2.88 15.90 -12.35
N PRO A 42 1.81 15.09 -12.38
CA PRO A 42 1.04 14.73 -11.18
C PRO A 42 1.84 13.92 -10.15
N TRP A 43 3.06 13.51 -10.49
CA TRP A 43 3.98 12.78 -9.62
C TRP A 43 4.91 13.70 -8.81
N GLN A 44 4.84 15.02 -8.93
CA GLN A 44 5.54 15.92 -8.01
C GLN A 44 5.05 15.68 -6.58
N PRO A 45 5.92 15.66 -5.55
CA PRO A 45 7.31 16.14 -5.51
C PRO A 45 8.38 15.09 -5.87
N PHE A 46 8.01 13.91 -6.40
CA PHE A 46 8.98 12.88 -6.74
C PHE A 46 9.81 13.28 -7.96
N CYS A 47 11.12 12.99 -7.93
CA CYS A 47 12.06 13.34 -9.00
C CYS A 47 11.72 12.66 -10.33
N SER A 48 11.05 11.51 -10.30
CA SER A 48 10.59 10.81 -11.48
C SER A 48 9.24 10.13 -11.26
N ARG A 49 8.52 9.87 -12.36
CA ARG A 49 7.30 9.06 -12.35
C ARG A 49 7.55 7.64 -11.84
N LEU A 50 8.76 7.09 -12.05
CA LEU A 50 9.11 5.76 -11.56
C LEU A 50 9.22 5.74 -10.03
N ASP A 51 9.87 6.74 -9.44
CA ASP A 51 9.98 6.87 -7.97
C ASP A 51 8.59 6.96 -7.33
N PHE A 52 7.69 7.75 -7.92
CA PHE A 52 6.29 7.82 -7.49
C PHE A 52 5.60 6.46 -7.56
N LYS A 53 5.77 5.70 -8.65
CA LYS A 53 5.14 4.38 -8.80
C LYS A 53 5.68 3.34 -7.83
N ILE A 54 6.98 3.38 -7.53
CA ILE A 54 7.59 2.50 -6.52
C ILE A 54 7.08 2.86 -5.12
N ALA A 55 7.00 4.15 -4.80
CA ALA A 55 6.46 4.63 -3.52
C ALA A 55 4.96 4.30 -3.36
N GLU A 56 4.17 4.47 -4.42
CA GLU A 56 2.76 4.08 -4.48
C GLU A 56 2.60 2.59 -4.21
N LEU A 57 3.42 1.73 -4.84
CA LEU A 57 3.40 0.28 -4.60
C LEU A 57 3.77 -0.06 -3.15
N ALA A 58 4.79 0.57 -2.60
CA ALA A 58 5.21 0.35 -1.21
C ALA A 58 4.08 0.70 -0.23
N LEU A 59 3.40 1.84 -0.46
CA LEU A 59 2.25 2.26 0.34
C LEU A 59 1.07 1.29 0.18
N HIS A 60 0.73 0.91 -1.05
CA HIS A 60 -0.35 -0.03 -1.34
C HIS A 60 -0.12 -1.41 -0.71
N ALA A 61 1.13 -1.87 -0.67
CA ALA A 61 1.52 -3.12 -0.03
C ALA A 61 1.74 -2.99 1.48
N SER A 62 1.52 -1.82 2.08
CA SER A 62 1.76 -1.53 3.50
C SER A 62 3.18 -1.88 3.98
N LEU A 63 4.18 -1.69 3.11
CA LEU A 63 5.57 -2.00 3.44
C LEU A 63 6.05 -1.12 4.60
N ASN A 64 6.71 -1.73 5.56
CA ASN A 64 7.35 -0.98 6.63
C ASN A 64 8.64 -0.29 6.14
N LYS A 65 9.29 0.47 7.04
CA LYS A 65 10.53 1.21 6.72
C LYS A 65 11.63 0.30 6.16
N ASP A 66 11.84 -0.87 6.77
CA ASP A 66 12.91 -1.78 6.38
C ASP A 66 12.61 -2.47 5.06
N GLU A 67 11.36 -2.88 4.84
CA GLU A 67 10.88 -3.45 3.58
C GLU A 67 10.97 -2.44 2.43
N THR A 68 10.58 -1.18 2.69
CA THR A 68 10.68 -0.10 1.70
C THR A 68 12.14 0.17 1.32
N ASN A 69 13.05 0.23 2.31
CA ASN A 69 14.48 0.39 2.03
C ASN A 69 15.06 -0.80 1.24
N ARG A 70 14.61 -2.03 1.55
CA ARG A 70 15.00 -3.23 0.79
C ARG A 70 14.52 -3.15 -0.67
N LEU A 71 13.28 -2.73 -0.91
CA LEU A 71 12.74 -2.54 -2.25
C LEU A 71 13.57 -1.51 -3.05
N ILE A 72 13.85 -0.35 -2.46
CA ILE A 72 14.67 0.71 -3.09
C ILE A 72 16.06 0.17 -3.48
N ASN A 73 16.71 -0.56 -2.58
CA ASN A 73 18.02 -1.16 -2.86
C ASN A 73 17.98 -2.18 -4.00
N LEU A 74 16.92 -3.01 -4.08
CA LEU A 74 16.75 -3.96 -5.18
C LEU A 74 16.57 -3.25 -6.53
N VAL A 75 15.77 -2.17 -6.56
CA VAL A 75 15.58 -1.37 -7.78
C VAL A 75 16.92 -0.74 -8.23
N HIS A 76 17.70 -0.16 -7.32
CA HIS A 76 19.01 0.39 -7.66
C HIS A 76 19.99 -0.69 -8.16
N ARG A 77 19.97 -1.89 -7.56
CA ARG A 77 20.80 -3.01 -8.04
C ARG A 77 20.42 -3.43 -9.45
N ALA A 78 19.14 -3.59 -9.73
CA ALA A 78 18.62 -3.96 -11.05
C ALA A 78 18.95 -2.87 -12.09
N ALA A 79 18.76 -1.59 -11.75
CA ALA A 79 19.09 -0.46 -12.62
C ALA A 79 20.60 -0.30 -12.87
N GLY A 80 21.44 -0.70 -11.91
CA GLY A 80 22.89 -0.62 -12.00
C GLY A 80 23.54 -1.62 -12.97
N GLY A 81 22.76 -2.54 -13.56
CA GLY A 81 23.19 -3.43 -14.65
C GLY A 81 24.17 -4.55 -14.27
N ARG A 82 24.61 -4.64 -13.01
CA ARG A 82 25.52 -5.69 -12.52
C ARG A 82 24.82 -7.03 -12.32
N GLU A 83 23.51 -6.98 -12.08
CA GLU A 83 22.67 -8.15 -11.82
C GLU A 83 21.32 -7.92 -12.52
N PRO A 84 21.14 -8.44 -13.75
CA PRO A 84 19.91 -8.22 -14.49
C PRO A 84 18.76 -8.96 -13.81
N PHE A 85 17.68 -8.22 -13.52
CA PHE A 85 16.45 -8.81 -13.03
C PHE A 85 15.72 -9.52 -14.18
N SER A 86 15.53 -10.84 -14.06
CA SER A 86 15.05 -11.70 -15.16
C SER A 86 13.57 -12.10 -15.07
N LEU A 87 12.93 -11.94 -13.91
CA LEU A 87 11.52 -12.30 -13.71
C LEU A 87 10.62 -11.22 -14.33
N THR A 88 9.67 -11.64 -15.16
CA THR A 88 8.82 -10.72 -15.94
C THR A 88 7.36 -10.69 -15.48
N SER A 89 6.91 -11.72 -14.75
CA SER A 89 5.51 -11.84 -14.33
C SER A 89 5.33 -12.56 -13.00
N TYR A 90 4.18 -12.35 -12.35
CA TYR A 90 3.79 -13.10 -11.16
C TYR A 90 3.74 -14.62 -11.40
N LYS A 91 3.33 -15.04 -12.61
CA LYS A 91 3.30 -16.46 -12.99
C LYS A 91 4.68 -17.09 -12.91
N GLU A 92 5.71 -16.42 -13.45
CA GLU A 92 7.09 -16.89 -13.35
C GLU A 92 7.60 -16.94 -11.92
N VAL A 93 7.26 -15.94 -11.09
CA VAL A 93 7.59 -15.95 -9.66
C VAL A 93 6.98 -17.18 -8.98
N SER A 94 5.68 -17.40 -9.19
CA SER A 94 4.94 -18.52 -8.59
C SER A 94 5.46 -19.88 -9.07
N GLU A 95 5.73 -20.03 -10.36
CA GLU A 95 6.34 -21.24 -10.90
C GLU A 95 7.75 -21.46 -10.36
N THR A 96 8.55 -20.40 -10.22
CA THR A 96 9.91 -20.49 -9.66
C THR A 96 9.85 -20.93 -8.20
N TRP A 97 8.93 -20.40 -7.40
CA TRP A 97 8.68 -20.87 -6.03
C TRP A 97 8.20 -22.31 -6.00
N SER A 98 7.32 -22.71 -6.91
CA SER A 98 6.80 -24.09 -6.98
C SER A 98 7.93 -25.08 -7.31
N ARG A 99 8.77 -24.76 -8.31
CA ARG A 99 9.95 -25.54 -8.66
C ARG A 99 10.95 -25.61 -7.51
N SER A 100 11.21 -24.48 -6.86
CA SER A 100 12.10 -24.40 -5.70
C SER A 100 11.54 -25.16 -4.50
N SER A 101 10.21 -25.22 -4.33
CA SER A 101 9.56 -25.98 -3.26
C SER A 101 9.89 -27.48 -3.33
N HIS A 102 10.07 -28.02 -4.55
CA HIS A 102 10.53 -29.40 -4.75
C HIS A 102 12.02 -29.61 -4.41
N CYS A 103 12.82 -28.54 -4.41
CA CYS A 103 14.21 -28.59 -3.92
C CYS A 103 14.30 -28.58 -2.40
N PHE A 104 13.20 -28.32 -1.69
CA PHE A 104 13.15 -28.41 -0.23
C PHE A 104 12.50 -29.72 0.21
N THR A 105 13.00 -30.29 1.30
CA THR A 105 12.37 -31.44 1.96
C THR A 105 10.94 -31.10 2.39
N ALA A 106 9.99 -31.92 1.93
CA ALA A 106 8.59 -31.80 2.33
C ALA A 106 8.44 -32.02 3.85
N PHE A 107 7.45 -31.36 4.46
CA PHE A 107 7.09 -31.66 5.83
C PHE A 107 6.54 -33.09 5.92
N LYS A 108 7.04 -33.84 6.89
CA LYS A 108 6.50 -35.14 7.29
C LYS A 108 5.71 -34.96 8.58
N GLN A 109 4.52 -35.55 8.63
CA GLN A 109 3.75 -35.68 9.85
C GLN A 109 4.07 -37.03 10.49
N THR A 110 4.35 -37.03 11.79
CA THR A 110 4.48 -38.25 12.59
C THR A 110 3.81 -38.06 13.94
N VAL A 111 3.36 -39.15 14.53
CA VAL A 111 2.82 -39.15 15.89
C VAL A 111 3.95 -39.56 16.82
N ILE A 112 4.31 -38.67 17.75
CA ILE A 112 5.25 -38.99 18.82
C ILE A 112 4.44 -39.37 20.05
N SER A 113 4.57 -40.62 20.49
CA SER A 113 4.00 -41.11 21.74
C SER A 113 5.01 -40.99 22.87
N VAL A 114 4.65 -40.26 23.93
CA VAL A 114 5.48 -40.09 25.12
C VAL A 114 4.71 -40.58 26.35
N PRO A 115 5.20 -41.60 27.09
CA PRO A 115 4.57 -42.04 28.32
C PRO A 115 4.86 -41.04 29.45
N TYR A 116 3.81 -40.53 30.09
CA TYR A 116 3.93 -39.66 31.27
C TYR A 116 2.84 -39.99 32.28
N ARG A 117 3.20 -40.10 33.57
CA ARG A 117 2.27 -40.44 34.67
C ARG A 117 1.36 -41.67 34.43
N LYS A 118 1.89 -42.71 33.77
CA LYS A 118 1.17 -43.95 33.38
C LYS A 118 0.09 -43.76 32.32
N GLU A 119 0.06 -42.61 31.65
CA GLU A 119 -0.77 -42.35 30.48
C GLU A 119 0.14 -42.13 29.26
N GLU A 120 -0.29 -42.62 28.09
CA GLU A 120 0.37 -42.30 26.83
C GLU A 120 -0.18 -40.99 26.27
N HIS A 121 0.70 -40.06 25.95
CA HIS A 121 0.34 -38.84 25.25
C HIS A 121 0.87 -38.88 23.82
N CYS A 122 -0.04 -38.75 22.87
CA CYS A 122 0.27 -38.71 21.44
C CYS A 122 0.27 -37.26 20.97
N PHE A 123 1.34 -36.85 20.27
CA PHE A 123 1.46 -35.52 19.68
C PHE A 123 1.66 -35.63 18.18
N ASP A 124 0.80 -34.94 17.42
CA ASP A 124 1.00 -34.73 15.99
C ASP A 124 2.14 -33.75 15.75
N VAL A 125 3.25 -34.24 15.23
CA VAL A 125 4.45 -33.42 14.97
C VAL A 125 4.69 -33.34 13.48
N HIS A 126 4.74 -32.11 12.97
CA HIS A 126 5.15 -31.79 11.61
C HIS A 126 6.61 -31.35 11.63
N PHE A 127 7.47 -32.06 10.92
CA PHE A 127 8.91 -31.76 10.89
C PHE A 127 9.48 -31.93 9.48
N ARG A 128 10.67 -31.36 9.23
CA ARG A 128 11.46 -31.60 8.01
C ARG A 128 12.68 -32.44 8.36
N PRO A 129 12.86 -33.63 7.76
CA PRO A 129 14.03 -34.45 8.02
C PRO A 129 15.30 -33.73 7.58
N LEU A 130 16.26 -33.58 8.51
CA LEU A 130 17.54 -32.93 8.26
C LEU A 130 18.50 -33.74 7.38
N TRP A 131 18.12 -34.96 6.98
CA TRP A 131 18.97 -35.90 6.24
C TRP A 131 18.42 -36.25 4.85
N ASP A 132 17.24 -35.74 4.49
CA ASP A 132 16.61 -35.98 3.18
C ASP A 132 16.92 -34.86 2.16
N TRP A 133 17.98 -34.07 2.38
CA TRP A 133 18.46 -33.01 1.48
C TRP A 133 19.42 -33.53 0.42
#